data_AF-A0A5C3LKA6-F1
#
_entry.id   AF-A0A5C3LKA6-F1
#
_cell.length_a   1.000
_cell.length_b   1.000
_cell.length_c   1.000
_cell.angle_alpha   90.00
_cell.angle_beta   90.00
_cell.angle_gamma   90.00
#
_symmetry.space_group_name_H-M   'P 1'
#
loop_
_entity.id
_entity.type
_entity.pdbx_description
1 polymer ?
#
loop_
_entity_poly.entity_id
_entity_poly.type
_entity_poly.pdbx_seq_one_letter_code
_entity_poly.pdbx_strand_id
1 'polypeptide(L)'
;MNFLNNLLEVVLNKPGALFSALLYATSPPTQGNTSLALPPQSVFVDTRAYAVYGENGTFRQSSEAELFNPTSSEPPFFQIFDTSFLDIIGKKPLIREIASNDTFNFAFEGPIYNEKTNEVFFTSSPNISVNLNNQIGKISLTDVEKALLVASKDSVINVPVTALDIPDNTVQMANGGTGPYKGSLVIVTVGRGPRPPSVVLVNPESPHNTTVLLDNFFGRQFNSLDDVKVHPSGKFFFTDTIYGSIGHIRPDPLIPSQVYRLDPDTREVRVVADGFETPNGIAFTEDGKTAYVSDTGALGEGLRLYPTRPSTIYVFDVDKKTHMFKNRRVFAYIDAGIPDGLQVDKKGNLYVGCGDGVQVWNDQGTLLGKIFVGRTVVNMVFAGDGRLVMVANSKVYIAKIAAKGLPVLFP
;
A
#
# COMPACT_ATOMS: atom_id res chain seq x y z
N MET A 1 -24.76 16.36 -39.13
CA MET A 1 -24.16 17.71 -38.99
C MET A 1 -25.27 18.76 -38.81
N ASN A 2 -26.16 18.59 -37.82
CA ASN A 2 -27.33 19.47 -37.57
C ASN A 2 -27.93 19.23 -36.16
N PHE A 3 -27.11 19.31 -35.12
CA PHE A 3 -27.60 19.31 -33.73
C PHE A 3 -26.84 20.25 -32.78
N LEU A 4 -25.75 20.89 -33.24
CA LEU A 4 -24.95 21.83 -32.42
C LEU A 4 -25.27 23.32 -32.63
N ASN A 5 -26.06 23.69 -33.64
CA ASN A 5 -26.30 25.11 -33.93
C ASN A 5 -27.50 25.74 -33.20
N ASN A 6 -28.34 24.95 -32.52
CA ASN A 6 -29.56 25.46 -31.87
C ASN A 6 -29.43 25.74 -30.35
N LEU A 7 -28.25 25.54 -29.74
CA LEU A 7 -28.06 25.88 -28.32
C LEU A 7 -27.47 27.28 -28.09
N LEU A 8 -27.07 27.99 -29.15
CA LEU A 8 -26.37 29.28 -29.06
C LEU A 8 -27.28 30.51 -29.21
N GLU A 9 -28.58 30.35 -29.50
CA GLU A 9 -29.51 31.48 -29.70
C GLU A 9 -30.46 31.79 -28.54
N VAL A 10 -30.46 31.02 -27.44
CA VAL A 10 -31.45 31.22 -26.34
C VAL A 10 -30.94 32.10 -25.18
N VAL A 11 -29.68 32.57 -25.18
CA VAL A 11 -29.13 33.30 -24.00
C VAL A 11 -28.76 34.77 -24.26
N LEU A 12 -28.87 35.29 -25.49
CA LEU A 12 -28.32 36.63 -25.81
C LEU A 12 -29.32 37.75 -26.12
N ASN A 13 -30.56 37.70 -25.63
CA ASN A 13 -31.49 38.84 -25.79
C ASN A 13 -32.42 39.04 -24.59
N LYS A 14 -31.89 39.65 -23.51
CA LYS A 14 -32.67 40.50 -22.59
C LYS A 14 -31.83 41.69 -22.13
N PRO A 15 -32.24 42.94 -22.41
CA PRO A 15 -31.57 44.12 -21.89
C PRO A 15 -32.03 44.36 -20.44
N GLY A 16 -31.07 44.52 -19.53
CA GLY A 16 -31.34 44.92 -18.14
C GLY A 16 -31.14 43.82 -17.11
N ALA A 17 -29.89 43.39 -16.92
CA ALA A 17 -29.44 42.83 -15.66
C ALA A 17 -27.99 43.29 -15.45
N LEU A 18 -27.81 44.35 -14.65
CA LEU A 18 -26.52 44.71 -14.08
C LEU A 18 -26.08 43.56 -13.16
N PHE A 19 -25.30 42.62 -13.70
CA PHE A 19 -24.51 41.73 -12.87
C PHE A 19 -23.23 42.46 -12.49
N SER A 20 -23.23 43.03 -11.29
CA SER A 20 -22.00 43.40 -10.60
C SER A 20 -21.21 42.11 -10.35
N ALA A 21 -20.27 41.79 -11.23
CA ALA A 21 -19.21 40.84 -10.93
C ALA A 21 -18.34 41.45 -9.82
N LEU A 22 -18.61 41.09 -8.57
CA LEU A 22 -17.61 41.26 -7.51
C LEU A 22 -16.43 40.36 -7.86
N LEU A 23 -15.41 40.94 -8.49
CA LEU A 23 -14.06 40.42 -8.45
C LEU A 23 -13.60 40.36 -6.99
N TYR A 24 -13.85 39.24 -6.31
CA TYR A 24 -13.04 38.86 -5.17
C TYR A 24 -11.70 38.34 -5.70
N ALA A 25 -10.86 39.24 -6.18
CA ALA A 25 -9.41 39.04 -6.13
C ALA A 25 -9.01 39.26 -4.67
N THR A 26 -9.29 38.28 -3.79
CA THR A 26 -8.58 38.24 -2.53
C THR A 26 -7.15 37.88 -2.87
N SER A 27 -6.24 38.83 -2.67
CA SER A 27 -4.82 38.54 -2.46
C SER A 27 -4.73 37.31 -1.56
N PRO A 28 -3.78 36.36 -1.79
CA PRO A 28 -3.57 35.28 -0.84
C PRO A 28 -3.43 35.92 0.54
N PRO A 29 -4.16 35.42 1.56
CA PRO A 29 -4.07 36.00 2.90
C PRO A 29 -2.58 36.03 3.24
N THR A 30 -2.08 37.23 3.53
CA THR A 30 -0.75 37.40 4.12
C THR A 30 -0.67 36.42 5.26
N GLN A 31 0.31 35.51 5.18
CA GLN A 31 0.55 34.46 6.15
C GLN A 31 0.36 35.03 7.55
N GLY A 32 -0.73 34.63 8.22
CA GLY A 32 -0.83 34.70 9.65
C GLY A 32 0.31 33.85 10.18
N ASN A 33 1.42 34.52 10.47
CA ASN A 33 2.70 33.93 10.78
C ASN A 33 2.68 33.40 12.21
N THR A 34 1.88 32.36 12.47
CA THR A 34 2.22 31.41 13.52
C THR A 34 3.13 30.38 12.86
N SER A 35 4.45 30.60 12.98
CA SER A 35 5.46 29.62 12.61
C SER A 35 5.12 28.30 13.33
N LEU A 36 4.47 27.39 12.61
CA LEU A 36 4.25 26.04 13.09
C LEU A 36 5.64 25.40 13.21
N ALA A 37 6.09 25.17 14.44
CA ALA A 37 7.35 24.51 14.68
C ALA A 37 7.25 23.05 14.21
N LEU A 38 7.79 22.76 13.03
CA LEU A 38 7.74 21.44 12.45
C LEU A 38 8.80 20.52 13.08
N PRO A 39 8.47 19.23 13.32
CA PRO A 39 9.47 18.24 13.70
C PRO A 39 10.58 18.11 12.64
N PRO A 40 11.72 17.48 12.97
CA PRO A 40 12.75 17.14 11.99
C PRO A 40 12.20 16.42 10.76
N GLN A 41 12.88 16.58 9.62
CA GLN A 41 12.51 15.98 8.33
C GLN A 41 11.07 16.26 7.92
N SER A 42 10.47 17.39 8.32
CA SER A 42 9.05 17.66 8.03
C SER A 42 8.89 18.96 7.26
N VAL A 43 7.93 18.96 6.34
CA VAL A 43 7.49 20.14 5.59
C VAL A 43 5.97 20.24 5.64
N PHE A 44 5.44 21.46 5.63
CA PHE A 44 4.00 21.71 5.61
C PHE A 44 3.57 22.17 4.23
N VAL A 45 2.48 21.59 3.73
CA VAL A 45 1.89 21.92 2.43
C VAL A 45 0.49 22.47 2.66
N ASP A 46 0.30 23.77 2.41
CA ASP A 46 -1.03 24.37 2.41
C ASP A 46 -1.77 23.99 1.12
N THR A 47 -2.74 23.08 1.21
CA THR A 47 -3.52 22.60 0.06
C THR A 47 -4.26 23.71 -0.67
N ARG A 48 -4.58 24.81 0.01
CA ARG A 48 -5.27 25.96 -0.61
C ARG A 48 -4.40 26.64 -1.67
N ALA A 49 -3.08 26.60 -1.51
CA ALA A 49 -2.14 27.16 -2.48
C ALA A 49 -2.10 26.38 -3.80
N TYR A 50 -2.62 25.14 -3.82
CA TYR A 50 -2.64 24.24 -4.98
C TYR A 50 -4.06 23.92 -5.44
N ALA A 51 -5.08 24.55 -4.85
CA ALA A 51 -6.47 24.36 -5.23
C ALA A 51 -6.81 25.02 -6.59
N VAL A 52 -6.08 26.06 -6.98
CA VAL A 52 -6.31 26.81 -8.22
C VAL A 52 -4.98 27.12 -8.91
N TYR A 53 -4.79 26.54 -10.10
CA TYR A 53 -3.58 26.72 -10.92
C TYR A 53 -3.69 27.86 -11.95
N GLY A 54 -4.91 28.19 -12.40
CA GLY A 54 -5.16 29.26 -13.38
C GLY A 54 -4.71 28.93 -14.80
N GLU A 55 -4.91 29.87 -15.72
CA GLU A 55 -4.64 29.69 -17.17
C GLU A 55 -3.17 29.36 -17.50
N ASN A 56 -2.23 29.84 -16.67
CA ASN A 56 -0.79 29.62 -16.84
C ASN A 56 -0.24 28.53 -15.90
N GLY A 57 -1.11 27.76 -15.25
CA GLY A 57 -0.71 26.73 -14.31
C GLY A 57 -0.05 25.53 -14.97
N THR A 58 0.95 24.95 -14.30
CA THR A 58 1.61 23.72 -14.75
C THR A 58 0.95 22.51 -14.12
N PHE A 59 0.24 21.72 -14.93
CA PHE A 59 -0.36 20.47 -14.49
C PHE A 59 0.64 19.33 -14.61
N ARG A 60 0.61 18.41 -13.63
CA ARG A 60 1.39 17.17 -13.71
C ARG A 60 0.92 16.32 -14.89
N GLN A 61 1.84 15.85 -15.71
CA GLN A 61 1.52 15.03 -16.90
C GLN A 61 1.64 13.53 -16.63
N SER A 62 2.26 13.14 -15.50
CA SER A 62 2.39 11.75 -15.09
C SER A 62 2.35 11.62 -13.58
N SER A 63 1.45 10.78 -13.06
CA SER A 63 1.40 10.44 -11.63
C SER A 63 2.53 9.48 -11.20
N GLU A 64 3.33 8.98 -12.14
CA GLU A 64 4.48 8.11 -11.88
C GLU A 64 5.79 8.90 -11.93
N ALA A 65 5.98 9.73 -12.96
CA ALA A 65 7.23 10.46 -13.18
C ALA A 65 7.28 11.82 -12.46
N GLU A 66 6.11 12.42 -12.17
CA GLU A 66 6.01 13.75 -11.56
C GLU A 66 5.31 13.62 -10.20
N LEU A 67 6.11 13.46 -9.14
CA LEU A 67 5.59 13.34 -7.78
C LEU A 67 5.17 14.70 -7.21
N PHE A 68 4.13 14.74 -6.38
CA PHE A 68 3.67 15.97 -5.76
C PHE A 68 4.60 16.41 -4.61
N ASN A 69 5.66 17.14 -4.94
CA ASN A 69 6.63 17.70 -4.00
C ASN A 69 6.81 19.23 -4.23
N PRO A 70 5.79 20.04 -3.89
CA PRO A 70 5.82 21.46 -4.23
C PRO A 70 6.77 22.29 -3.37
N THR A 71 7.31 21.72 -2.28
CA THR A 71 8.35 22.36 -1.45
C THR A 71 9.77 22.06 -1.95
N SER A 72 9.90 21.28 -3.04
CA SER A 72 11.17 20.86 -3.64
C SER A 72 12.17 20.30 -2.60
N SER A 73 11.63 19.63 -1.58
CA SER A 73 12.43 19.13 -0.46
C SER A 73 13.07 17.80 -0.83
N GLU A 74 14.31 17.58 -0.39
CA GLU A 74 15.04 16.35 -0.70
C GLU A 74 14.50 15.16 0.13
N PRO A 75 14.09 14.04 -0.50
CA PRO A 75 13.65 12.85 0.22
C PRO A 75 14.77 12.22 1.06
N PRO A 76 14.45 11.55 2.19
CA PRO A 76 13.12 11.33 2.72
C PRO A 76 12.66 12.41 3.71
N PHE A 77 11.37 12.73 3.70
CA PHE A 77 10.72 13.68 4.61
C PHE A 77 9.24 13.35 4.86
N PHE A 78 8.68 13.90 5.93
CA PHE A 78 7.25 13.90 6.23
C PHE A 78 6.61 15.13 5.58
N GLN A 79 5.71 14.90 4.62
CA GLN A 79 4.91 15.94 3.98
C GLN A 79 3.58 16.06 4.72
N ILE A 80 3.36 17.18 5.41
CA ILE A 80 2.18 17.41 6.25
C ILE A 80 1.13 18.19 5.45
N PHE A 81 -0.08 17.63 5.34
CA PHE A 81 -1.26 18.27 4.73
C PHE A 81 -2.26 18.73 5.78
N ASP A 82 -2.40 17.95 6.87
CA ASP A 82 -3.25 18.25 8.02
C ASP A 82 -2.42 18.20 9.31
N THR A 83 -2.60 19.17 10.20
CA THR A 83 -1.82 19.26 11.44
C THR A 83 -2.01 18.07 12.39
N SER A 84 -3.11 17.33 12.28
CA SER A 84 -3.30 16.07 13.03
C SER A 84 -2.28 14.99 12.65
N PHE A 85 -1.60 15.09 11.49
CA PHE A 85 -0.48 14.22 11.16
C PHE A 85 0.70 14.39 12.12
N LEU A 86 0.82 15.53 12.82
CA LEU A 86 1.83 15.73 13.87
C LEU A 86 1.65 14.76 15.04
N ASP A 87 0.41 14.36 15.35
CA ASP A 87 0.14 13.35 16.38
C ASP A 87 0.54 11.94 15.93
N ILE A 88 0.56 11.69 14.62
CA ILE A 88 0.96 10.43 14.03
C ILE A 88 2.48 10.29 14.02
N ILE A 89 3.19 11.32 13.55
CA ILE A 89 4.66 11.27 13.45
C ILE A 89 5.35 11.55 14.79
N GLY A 90 4.74 12.36 15.65
CA GLY A 90 5.29 12.74 16.96
C GLY A 90 6.39 13.80 16.90
N LYS A 91 7.08 14.00 18.03
CA LYS A 91 7.99 15.14 18.23
C LYS A 91 9.40 14.95 17.63
N LYS A 92 9.84 13.70 17.50
CA LYS A 92 11.19 13.35 17.02
C LYS A 92 11.08 12.24 15.96
N PRO A 93 10.31 12.47 14.88
CA PRO A 93 10.15 11.47 13.88
C PRO A 93 11.47 11.30 13.10
N LEU A 94 11.62 10.15 12.47
CA LEU A 94 12.80 9.82 11.66
C LEU A 94 12.35 8.98 10.47
N ILE A 95 12.90 9.25 9.29
CA ILE A 95 12.88 8.31 8.16
C ILE A 95 14.33 7.95 7.82
N ARG A 96 14.61 6.66 7.67
CA ARG A 96 15.95 6.16 7.33
C ARG A 96 15.88 5.00 6.35
N GLU A 97 16.73 5.02 5.32
CA GLU A 97 17.05 3.82 4.53
C GLU A 97 17.88 2.87 5.39
N ILE A 98 17.44 1.62 5.52
CA ILE A 98 18.03 0.65 6.44
C ILE A 98 18.70 -0.56 5.77
N ALA A 99 18.32 -0.85 4.53
CA ALA A 99 18.94 -1.87 3.71
C ALA A 99 18.78 -1.51 2.23
N SER A 100 19.79 -1.80 1.42
CA SER A 100 19.74 -1.61 -0.03
C SER A 100 20.59 -2.61 -0.79
N ASN A 101 20.13 -2.93 -2.00
CA ASN A 101 20.85 -3.77 -2.94
C ASN A 101 20.46 -3.36 -4.37
N ASP A 102 21.40 -2.78 -5.09
CA ASP A 102 21.16 -2.26 -6.44
C ASP A 102 21.20 -3.34 -7.53
N THR A 103 21.51 -4.59 -7.18
CA THR A 103 21.60 -5.70 -8.15
C THR A 103 20.27 -6.41 -8.38
N PHE A 104 19.37 -6.41 -7.40
CA PHE A 104 18.02 -6.97 -7.54
C PHE A 104 17.05 -6.44 -6.49
N ASN A 105 15.74 -6.54 -6.77
CA ASN A 105 14.67 -6.12 -5.87
C ASN A 105 14.45 -7.15 -4.75
N PHE A 106 15.29 -7.09 -3.71
CA PHE A 106 15.27 -8.05 -2.60
C PHE A 106 14.10 -7.86 -1.61
N ALA A 107 13.52 -6.65 -1.55
CA ALA A 107 12.44 -6.28 -0.65
C ALA A 107 11.27 -5.72 -1.47
N PHE A 108 10.59 -6.63 -2.17
CA PHE A 108 9.50 -6.34 -3.08
C PHE A 108 8.15 -6.36 -2.37
N GLU A 109 7.80 -7.38 -1.60
CA GLU A 109 6.43 -7.49 -1.08
C GLU A 109 6.33 -8.13 0.31
N GLY A 110 5.11 -8.15 0.85
CA GLY A 110 4.70 -8.97 1.98
C GLY A 110 5.55 -8.82 3.25
N PRO A 111 5.79 -7.60 3.76
CA PRO A 111 6.55 -7.44 4.98
C PRO A 111 5.79 -8.00 6.19
N ILE A 112 6.40 -8.92 6.93
CA ILE A 112 5.83 -9.56 8.13
C ILE A 112 6.73 -9.30 9.33
N TYR A 113 6.18 -8.72 10.39
CA TYR A 113 6.91 -8.51 11.64
C TYR A 113 6.75 -9.69 12.59
N ASN A 114 7.85 -10.33 12.96
CA ASN A 114 7.88 -11.35 14.02
C ASN A 114 8.40 -10.73 15.32
N GLU A 115 7.49 -10.49 16.26
CA GLU A 115 7.81 -9.90 17.57
C GLU A 115 8.77 -10.76 18.39
N LYS A 116 8.64 -12.11 18.34
CA LYS A 116 9.45 -13.04 19.13
C LYS A 116 10.94 -12.91 18.83
N THR A 117 11.29 -12.72 17.56
CA THR A 117 12.69 -12.59 17.10
C THR A 117 13.09 -11.14 16.83
N ASN A 118 12.13 -10.20 16.86
CA ASN A 118 12.30 -8.80 16.47
C ASN A 118 12.87 -8.66 15.04
N GLU A 119 12.35 -9.49 14.13
CA GLU A 119 12.75 -9.54 12.72
C GLU A 119 11.59 -9.12 11.81
N VAL A 120 11.91 -8.55 10.66
CA VAL A 120 10.95 -8.32 9.58
C VAL A 120 11.34 -9.18 8.40
N PHE A 121 10.40 -10.01 7.97
CA PHE A 121 10.47 -10.83 6.76
C PHE A 121 9.85 -10.07 5.60
N PHE A 122 10.23 -10.38 4.36
CA PHE A 122 9.63 -9.85 3.14
C PHE A 122 10.00 -10.74 1.95
N THR A 123 9.33 -10.59 0.83
CA THR A 123 9.57 -11.35 -0.40
C THR A 123 10.34 -10.50 -1.40
N SER A 124 11.25 -11.11 -2.17
CA SER A 124 11.94 -10.44 -3.27
C SER A 124 11.06 -10.43 -4.53
N SER A 125 11.37 -9.61 -5.53
CA SER A 125 10.51 -9.52 -6.71
C SER A 125 10.41 -10.88 -7.42
N PRO A 126 9.23 -11.26 -7.91
CA PRO A 126 9.12 -12.41 -8.81
C PRO A 126 10.03 -12.16 -10.02
N ASN A 127 10.78 -13.18 -10.41
CA ASN A 127 11.53 -13.09 -11.67
C ASN A 127 10.52 -13.10 -12.82
N ILE A 128 10.72 -12.27 -13.86
CA ILE A 128 9.87 -12.33 -15.06
C ILE A 128 10.00 -13.68 -15.80
N SER A 129 11.00 -14.50 -15.45
CA SER A 129 11.16 -15.84 -15.98
C SER A 129 10.27 -16.85 -15.25
N VAL A 130 9.49 -17.61 -16.03
CA VAL A 130 8.75 -18.80 -15.58
C VAL A 130 9.64 -19.95 -15.09
N ASN A 131 10.96 -19.79 -15.09
CA ASN A 131 11.93 -20.80 -14.64
C ASN A 131 12.65 -20.45 -13.34
N LEU A 132 12.55 -19.20 -12.85
CA LEU A 132 13.28 -18.74 -11.68
C LEU A 132 12.33 -18.31 -10.57
N ASN A 133 12.61 -18.74 -9.35
CA ASN A 133 11.79 -18.42 -8.19
C ASN A 133 12.39 -17.23 -7.44
N ASN A 134 11.56 -16.54 -6.67
CA ASN A 134 12.01 -15.48 -5.78
C ASN A 134 12.31 -16.04 -4.39
N GLN A 135 12.78 -15.16 -3.52
CA GLN A 135 13.27 -15.52 -2.19
C GLN A 135 12.40 -14.85 -1.13
N ILE A 136 12.33 -15.49 0.05
CA ILE A 136 11.89 -14.82 1.27
C ILE A 136 13.15 -14.42 2.03
N GLY A 137 13.26 -13.13 2.33
CA GLY A 137 14.37 -12.55 3.09
C GLY A 137 13.90 -12.04 4.44
N LYS A 138 14.85 -11.73 5.32
CA LYS A 138 14.60 -11.07 6.59
C LYS A 138 15.71 -10.12 7.01
N ILE A 139 15.35 -9.14 7.83
CA ILE A 139 16.26 -8.24 8.55
C ILE A 139 16.01 -8.29 10.05
N SER A 140 17.08 -8.09 10.83
CA SER A 140 17.04 -7.97 12.29
C SER A 140 16.84 -6.51 12.69
N LEU A 141 15.71 -6.19 13.34
CA LEU A 141 15.49 -4.82 13.82
C LEU A 141 16.40 -4.48 15.01
N THR A 142 16.88 -5.48 15.72
CA THR A 142 17.91 -5.29 16.75
C THR A 142 19.19 -4.73 16.14
N ASP A 143 19.60 -5.22 14.96
CA ASP A 143 20.80 -4.72 14.29
C ASP A 143 20.57 -3.37 13.61
N VAL A 144 19.35 -3.12 13.12
CA VAL A 144 18.91 -1.78 12.67
C VAL A 144 19.07 -0.76 13.80
N GLU A 145 18.58 -1.06 15.00
CA GLU A 145 18.68 -0.15 16.14
C GLU A 145 20.13 0.10 16.56
N LYS A 146 21.00 -0.93 16.58
CA LYS A 146 22.44 -0.75 16.82
C LYS A 146 23.08 0.15 15.77
N ALA A 147 22.77 -0.05 14.50
CA ALA A 147 23.31 0.75 13.41
C ALA A 147 22.84 2.21 13.48
N LEU A 148 21.56 2.45 13.82
CA LEU A 148 21.02 3.80 14.01
C LEU A 148 21.68 4.58 15.16
N LEU A 149 22.14 3.89 16.22
CA LEU A 149 22.80 4.54 17.36
C LEU A 149 24.20 5.08 17.02
N VAL A 150 24.91 4.46 16.07
CA VAL A 150 26.27 4.85 15.69
C VAL A 150 26.32 5.65 14.38
N ALA A 151 25.25 5.60 13.57
CA ALA A 151 25.16 6.35 12.33
C ALA A 151 25.09 7.85 12.59
N SER A 152 25.75 8.63 11.73
CA SER A 152 25.50 10.07 11.70
C SER A 152 24.07 10.35 11.23
N LYS A 153 23.54 11.53 11.56
CA LYS A 153 22.14 11.92 11.30
C LYS A 153 21.70 11.72 9.84
N ASP A 154 22.62 11.82 8.88
CA ASP A 154 22.31 11.79 7.45
C ASP A 154 22.91 10.57 6.73
N SER A 155 23.59 9.67 7.45
CA SER A 155 24.17 8.47 6.86
C SER A 155 23.09 7.44 6.51
N VAL A 156 23.24 6.81 5.35
CA VAL A 156 22.55 5.55 5.03
C VAL A 156 23.10 4.44 5.91
N ILE A 157 22.23 3.54 6.38
CA ILE A 157 22.65 2.29 7.01
C ILE A 157 22.27 1.13 6.10
N ASN A 158 23.06 0.06 6.11
CA ASN A 158 22.78 -1.13 5.32
C ASN A 158 22.97 -2.37 6.18
N VAL A 159 21.90 -2.81 6.84
CA VAL A 159 21.92 -4.04 7.63
C VAL A 159 21.85 -5.28 6.73
N PRO A 160 22.49 -6.40 7.10
CA PRO A 160 22.46 -7.60 6.27
C PRO A 160 21.04 -8.16 6.15
N VAL A 161 20.72 -8.60 4.93
CA VAL A 161 19.50 -9.34 4.62
C VAL A 161 19.84 -10.82 4.57
N THR A 162 19.09 -11.63 5.31
CA THR A 162 19.26 -13.09 5.33
C THR A 162 18.14 -13.75 4.55
N ALA A 163 18.48 -14.51 3.51
CA ALA A 163 17.51 -15.32 2.79
C ALA A 163 17.14 -16.58 3.59
N LEU A 164 15.87 -16.99 3.51
CA LEU A 164 15.40 -18.25 4.05
C LEU A 164 15.69 -19.38 3.04
N ASP A 165 16.15 -20.52 3.54
CA ASP A 165 16.33 -21.73 2.73
C ASP A 165 15.00 -22.47 2.61
N ILE A 166 14.18 -22.06 1.63
CA ILE A 166 12.86 -22.63 1.38
C ILE A 166 12.92 -23.53 0.13
N PRO A 167 12.45 -24.79 0.21
CA PRO A 167 12.42 -25.67 -0.95
C PRO A 167 11.60 -25.09 -2.11
N ASP A 168 12.23 -25.04 -3.29
CA ASP A 168 11.70 -24.47 -4.54
C ASP A 168 10.46 -25.19 -5.11
N ASN A 169 9.93 -26.21 -4.44
CA ASN A 169 8.71 -26.90 -4.86
C ASN A 169 7.49 -26.57 -3.99
N THR A 170 7.64 -25.76 -2.94
CA THR A 170 6.55 -25.52 -1.97
C THR A 170 6.02 -24.10 -1.93
N VAL A 171 6.86 -23.10 -2.18
CA VAL A 171 6.47 -21.68 -2.23
C VAL A 171 6.94 -21.15 -3.57
N GLN A 172 6.02 -20.71 -4.45
CA GLN A 172 6.33 -20.31 -5.82
C GLN A 172 5.98 -18.85 -6.06
N MET A 173 6.94 -17.97 -6.32
CA MET A 173 6.68 -16.54 -6.52
C MET A 173 5.91 -15.96 -5.32
N ALA A 174 6.53 -16.02 -4.14
CA ALA A 174 5.99 -15.44 -2.91
C ALA A 174 5.71 -13.95 -3.11
N ASN A 175 4.57 -13.46 -2.64
CA ASN A 175 4.20 -12.06 -2.82
C ASN A 175 3.85 -11.45 -1.47
N GLY A 176 2.58 -11.14 -1.22
CA GLY A 176 2.09 -10.63 0.04
C GLY A 176 2.15 -11.67 1.17
N GLY A 177 2.02 -11.15 2.39
CA GLY A 177 2.24 -11.94 3.57
C GLY A 177 1.74 -11.28 4.85
N THR A 178 1.43 -12.10 5.84
CA THR A 178 0.93 -11.65 7.14
C THR A 178 1.27 -12.64 8.26
N GLY A 179 0.90 -12.28 9.48
CA GLY A 179 1.12 -13.08 10.69
C GLY A 179 2.24 -12.50 11.57
N PRO A 180 2.88 -13.35 12.41
CA PRO A 180 2.71 -14.82 12.45
C PRO A 180 1.32 -15.30 12.91
N TYR A 181 0.80 -16.35 12.25
CA TYR A 181 -0.39 -17.12 12.67
C TYR A 181 0.07 -18.46 13.25
N LYS A 182 -0.25 -18.73 14.52
CA LYS A 182 0.23 -19.94 15.22
C LYS A 182 1.74 -20.16 15.09
N GLY A 183 2.50 -19.06 15.06
CA GLY A 183 3.97 -19.06 14.91
C GLY A 183 4.51 -19.20 13.48
N SER A 184 3.66 -19.42 12.47
CA SER A 184 4.06 -19.46 11.06
C SER A 184 3.80 -18.14 10.35
N LEU A 185 4.65 -17.79 9.39
CA LEU A 185 4.35 -16.76 8.40
C LEU A 185 3.21 -17.27 7.50
N VAL A 186 2.24 -16.43 7.16
CA VAL A 186 1.23 -16.71 6.15
C VAL A 186 1.67 -15.98 4.89
N ILE A 187 1.93 -16.72 3.81
CA ILE A 187 2.40 -16.17 2.54
C ILE A 187 1.41 -16.54 1.45
N VAL A 188 1.06 -15.58 0.60
CA VAL A 188 0.41 -15.87 -0.67
C VAL A 188 1.41 -15.84 -1.81
N THR A 189 1.09 -16.57 -2.86
CA THR A 189 1.99 -16.79 -3.98
C THR A 189 1.28 -16.50 -5.28
N VAL A 190 2.00 -15.86 -6.21
CA VAL A 190 1.52 -15.54 -7.55
C VAL A 190 1.39 -16.81 -8.42
N GLY A 191 2.10 -17.88 -8.07
CA GLY A 191 2.25 -19.05 -8.92
C GLY A 191 3.15 -18.77 -10.13
N ARG A 192 3.36 -19.79 -10.97
CA ARG A 192 4.26 -19.66 -12.15
C ARG A 192 4.06 -20.76 -13.17
N GLY A 193 3.83 -20.40 -14.43
CA GLY A 193 3.63 -21.38 -15.51
C GLY A 193 2.48 -22.35 -15.20
N PRO A 194 2.70 -23.67 -15.08
CA PRO A 194 1.65 -24.61 -14.65
C PRO A 194 1.46 -24.66 -13.13
N ARG A 195 2.37 -24.11 -12.32
CA ARG A 195 2.29 -24.18 -10.85
C ARG A 195 1.27 -23.17 -10.34
N PRO A 196 0.32 -23.59 -9.48
CA PRO A 196 -0.77 -22.74 -9.05
C PRO A 196 -0.32 -21.67 -8.05
N PRO A 197 -1.01 -20.51 -8.03
CA PRO A 197 -1.03 -19.62 -6.88
C PRO A 197 -1.53 -20.37 -5.63
N SER A 198 -1.05 -20.00 -4.44
CA SER A 198 -1.37 -20.70 -3.20
C SER A 198 -1.23 -19.85 -1.94
N VAL A 199 -2.00 -20.21 -0.90
CA VAL A 199 -1.84 -19.74 0.48
C VAL A 199 -1.00 -20.76 1.23
N VAL A 200 0.13 -20.34 1.80
CA VAL A 200 1.15 -21.23 2.38
C VAL A 200 1.52 -20.76 3.79
N LEU A 201 1.65 -21.69 4.71
CA LEU A 201 2.32 -21.45 5.99
C LEU A 201 3.81 -21.73 5.84
N VAL A 202 4.65 -20.82 6.31
CA VAL A 202 6.12 -20.98 6.32
C VAL A 202 6.62 -20.84 7.75
N ASN A 203 7.39 -21.82 8.23
CA ASN A 203 8.04 -21.71 9.53
C ASN A 203 9.18 -20.67 9.45
N PRO A 204 9.16 -19.59 10.26
CA PRO A 204 10.24 -18.61 10.27
C PRO A 204 11.56 -19.17 10.83
N GLU A 205 11.52 -20.29 11.55
CA GLU A 205 12.69 -20.99 12.10
C GLU A 205 13.15 -22.14 11.19
N SER A 206 14.46 -22.40 11.15
CA SER A 206 15.05 -23.52 10.42
C SER A 206 14.45 -24.85 10.90
N PRO A 207 14.09 -25.80 10.01
CA PRO A 207 14.43 -25.88 8.59
C PRO A 207 13.39 -25.24 7.64
N HIS A 208 12.64 -24.24 8.09
CA HIS A 208 11.69 -23.48 7.26
C HIS A 208 10.60 -24.33 6.59
N ASN A 209 10.12 -25.36 7.30
CA ASN A 209 9.04 -26.22 6.83
C ASN A 209 7.83 -25.42 6.35
N THR A 210 7.25 -25.87 5.24
CA THR A 210 6.12 -25.21 4.59
C THR A 210 4.89 -26.10 4.56
N THR A 211 3.70 -25.50 4.48
CA THR A 211 2.44 -26.23 4.35
C THR A 211 1.48 -25.44 3.46
N VAL A 212 1.15 -25.99 2.29
CA VAL A 212 0.13 -25.42 1.40
C VAL A 212 -1.24 -25.65 2.02
N LEU A 213 -2.01 -24.57 2.20
CA LEU A 213 -3.36 -24.62 2.75
C LEU A 213 -4.43 -24.63 1.66
N LEU A 214 -4.20 -23.90 0.57
CA LEU A 214 -5.15 -23.72 -0.52
C LEU A 214 -4.40 -23.31 -1.78
N ASP A 215 -4.73 -23.87 -2.94
CA ASP A 215 -4.14 -23.55 -4.24
C ASP A 215 -5.16 -23.46 -5.39
N ASN A 216 -6.45 -23.62 -5.09
CA ASN A 216 -7.54 -23.58 -6.06
C ASN A 216 -8.87 -23.18 -5.42
N PHE A 217 -9.83 -22.79 -6.24
CA PHE A 217 -11.23 -22.59 -5.89
C PHE A 217 -12.10 -23.69 -6.53
N PHE A 218 -12.34 -24.78 -5.79
CA PHE A 218 -13.12 -25.94 -6.26
C PHE A 218 -12.64 -26.51 -7.60
N GLY A 219 -11.33 -26.62 -7.77
CA GLY A 219 -10.67 -27.09 -8.99
C GLY A 219 -10.42 -26.00 -10.04
N ARG A 220 -10.97 -24.79 -9.85
CA ARG A 220 -10.64 -23.63 -10.70
C ARG A 220 -9.36 -22.98 -10.19
N GLN A 221 -8.47 -22.66 -11.11
CA GLN A 221 -7.21 -22.01 -10.75
C GLN A 221 -7.44 -20.55 -10.39
N PHE A 222 -6.86 -20.10 -9.28
CA PHE A 222 -6.71 -18.66 -9.00
C PHE A 222 -5.87 -17.99 -10.08
N ASN A 223 -6.01 -16.68 -10.23
CA ASN A 223 -5.28 -15.92 -11.24
C ASN A 223 -3.81 -15.73 -10.81
N SER A 224 -3.61 -14.94 -9.76
CA SER A 224 -2.35 -14.69 -9.06
C SER A 224 -2.65 -14.07 -7.70
N LEU A 225 -2.44 -14.80 -6.61
CA LEU A 225 -2.72 -14.28 -5.28
C LEU A 225 -1.70 -13.20 -4.91
N ASP A 226 -2.20 -12.11 -4.34
CA ASP A 226 -1.42 -10.89 -4.22
C ASP A 226 -1.10 -10.55 -2.76
N ASP A 227 -2.09 -10.13 -1.97
CA ASP A 227 -1.94 -9.84 -0.54
C ASP A 227 -2.88 -10.68 0.33
N VAL A 228 -2.55 -10.79 1.63
CA VAL A 228 -3.30 -11.58 2.61
C VAL A 228 -3.29 -10.93 3.99
N LYS A 229 -4.42 -11.01 4.70
CA LYS A 229 -4.54 -10.57 6.10
C LYS A 229 -5.25 -11.61 6.96
N VAL A 230 -4.76 -11.78 8.18
CA VAL A 230 -5.51 -12.50 9.22
C VAL A 230 -6.49 -11.53 9.87
N HIS A 231 -7.78 -11.84 9.77
CA HIS A 231 -8.84 -11.11 10.47
C HIS A 231 -8.86 -11.48 11.96
N PRO A 232 -9.33 -10.63 12.88
CA PRO A 232 -9.44 -10.94 14.32
C PRO A 232 -10.20 -12.23 14.65
N SER A 233 -11.03 -12.74 13.74
CA SER A 233 -11.68 -14.06 13.87
C SER A 233 -10.77 -15.26 13.57
N GLY A 234 -9.49 -15.04 13.26
CA GLY A 234 -8.52 -16.08 12.85
C GLY A 234 -8.70 -16.59 11.41
N LYS A 235 -9.48 -15.91 10.57
CA LYS A 235 -9.73 -16.30 9.17
C LYS A 235 -8.85 -15.49 8.24
N PHE A 236 -8.42 -16.09 7.14
CA PHE A 236 -7.52 -15.43 6.20
C PHE A 236 -8.34 -14.79 5.10
N PHE A 237 -8.00 -13.57 4.73
CA PHE A 237 -8.62 -12.85 3.62
C PHE A 237 -7.51 -12.48 2.65
N PHE A 238 -7.70 -12.78 1.37
CA PHE A 238 -6.68 -12.57 0.37
C PHE A 238 -7.29 -12.09 -0.94
N THR A 239 -6.46 -11.42 -1.72
CA THR A 239 -6.83 -10.85 -3.01
C THR A 239 -6.29 -11.70 -4.16
N ASP A 240 -7.10 -11.84 -5.21
CA ASP A 240 -6.73 -12.52 -6.44
C ASP A 240 -6.65 -11.51 -7.59
N THR A 241 -5.43 -11.20 -8.03
CA THR A 241 -5.13 -10.19 -9.06
C THR A 241 -4.89 -10.83 -10.41
N ILE A 242 -4.68 -10.01 -11.44
CA ILE A 242 -4.29 -10.47 -12.77
C ILE A 242 -2.79 -10.31 -13.06
N TYR A 243 -1.97 -9.89 -12.08
CA TYR A 243 -0.55 -9.55 -12.29
C TYR A 243 0.25 -10.67 -12.94
N GLY A 244 -0.04 -11.93 -12.57
CA GLY A 244 0.62 -13.07 -13.18
C GLY A 244 0.42 -13.14 -14.70
N SER A 245 -0.78 -12.82 -15.18
CA SER A 245 -1.13 -12.87 -16.61
C SER A 245 -0.61 -11.64 -17.35
N ILE A 246 -0.86 -10.42 -16.85
CA ILE A 246 -0.40 -9.19 -17.49
C ILE A 246 1.14 -9.01 -17.44
N GLY A 247 1.81 -9.74 -16.54
CA GLY A 247 3.27 -9.88 -16.46
C GLY A 247 3.81 -11.13 -17.18
N HIS A 248 2.97 -11.90 -17.87
CA HIS A 248 3.33 -13.07 -18.68
C HIS A 248 4.02 -14.23 -17.93
N ILE A 249 3.80 -14.35 -16.63
CA ILE A 249 4.33 -15.45 -15.79
C ILE A 249 3.28 -16.53 -15.47
N ARG A 250 2.00 -16.25 -15.77
CA ARG A 250 0.83 -17.14 -15.64
C ARG A 250 -0.04 -17.08 -16.91
N PRO A 251 -0.79 -18.14 -17.23
CA PRO A 251 -1.91 -18.11 -18.16
C PRO A 251 -2.97 -17.05 -17.84
N ASP A 252 -3.81 -16.75 -18.83
CA ASP A 252 -4.93 -15.82 -18.68
C ASP A 252 -5.93 -16.26 -17.60
N PRO A 253 -6.54 -15.29 -16.87
CA PRO A 253 -7.56 -15.55 -15.86
C PRO A 253 -8.72 -16.39 -16.36
N LEU A 254 -9.12 -17.39 -15.56
CA LEU A 254 -10.34 -18.19 -15.80
C LEU A 254 -11.44 -17.87 -14.77
N ILE A 255 -11.14 -17.00 -13.81
CA ILE A 255 -12.05 -16.52 -12.77
C ILE A 255 -11.90 -14.99 -12.62
N PRO A 256 -12.94 -14.28 -12.13
CA PRO A 256 -12.84 -12.84 -11.89
C PRO A 256 -11.85 -12.51 -10.76
N SER A 257 -11.24 -11.34 -10.83
CA SER A 257 -10.46 -10.77 -9.73
C SER A 257 -11.35 -10.38 -8.56
N GLN A 258 -11.13 -10.98 -7.40
CA GLN A 258 -12.02 -10.93 -6.25
C GLN A 258 -11.26 -11.03 -4.92
N VAL A 259 -11.96 -10.72 -3.82
CA VAL A 259 -11.47 -10.95 -2.46
C VAL A 259 -12.08 -12.24 -1.93
N TYR A 260 -11.23 -13.12 -1.40
CA TYR A 260 -11.61 -14.41 -0.86
C TYR A 260 -11.37 -14.45 0.64
N ARG A 261 -12.11 -15.32 1.33
CA ARG A 261 -11.89 -15.70 2.72
C ARG A 261 -11.68 -17.20 2.81
N LEU A 262 -10.59 -17.59 3.46
CA LEU A 262 -10.22 -18.96 3.79
C LEU A 262 -10.34 -19.19 5.29
N ASP A 263 -10.98 -20.30 5.65
CA ASP A 263 -10.88 -20.89 6.97
C ASP A 263 -9.65 -21.81 7.06
N PRO A 264 -8.61 -21.45 7.83
CA PRO A 264 -7.39 -22.24 7.90
C PRO A 264 -7.57 -23.56 8.66
N ASP A 265 -8.68 -23.78 9.35
CA ASP A 265 -8.92 -25.06 10.05
C ASP A 265 -9.79 -26.00 9.20
N THR A 266 -10.83 -25.49 8.53
CA THR A 266 -11.77 -26.30 7.75
C THR A 266 -11.48 -26.34 6.25
N ARG A 267 -10.58 -25.49 5.75
CA ARG A 267 -10.31 -25.26 4.32
C ARG A 267 -11.50 -24.71 3.53
N GLU A 268 -12.54 -24.23 4.21
CA GLU A 268 -13.65 -23.54 3.56
C GLU A 268 -13.16 -22.23 2.92
N VAL A 269 -13.30 -22.12 1.60
CA VAL A 269 -13.00 -20.91 0.85
C VAL A 269 -14.27 -20.36 0.20
N ARG A 270 -14.43 -19.03 0.23
CA ARG A 270 -15.49 -18.33 -0.49
C ARG A 270 -15.12 -16.90 -0.83
N VAL A 271 -15.78 -16.37 -1.85
CA VAL A 271 -15.72 -14.95 -2.23
C VAL A 271 -16.43 -14.12 -1.16
N VAL A 272 -15.84 -12.97 -0.81
CA VAL A 272 -16.43 -12.03 0.16
C VAL A 272 -16.66 -10.64 -0.39
N ALA A 273 -16.01 -10.28 -1.50
CA ALA A 273 -16.19 -9.03 -2.22
C ALA A 273 -15.79 -9.19 -3.69
N ASP A 274 -16.46 -8.45 -4.56
CA ASP A 274 -16.22 -8.40 -6.01
C ASP A 274 -16.34 -6.97 -6.56
N GLY A 275 -16.32 -6.83 -7.89
CA GLY A 275 -16.46 -5.54 -8.58
C GLY A 275 -15.18 -4.70 -8.63
N PHE A 276 -14.04 -5.33 -8.39
CA PHE A 276 -12.72 -4.74 -8.57
C PHE A 276 -12.21 -4.99 -9.99
N GLU A 277 -11.33 -4.13 -10.44
CA GLU A 277 -10.56 -4.39 -11.65
C GLU A 277 -9.33 -5.25 -11.33
N THR A 278 -8.53 -4.79 -10.35
CA THR A 278 -7.38 -5.55 -9.81
C THR A 278 -7.29 -5.27 -8.29
N PRO A 279 -7.92 -6.09 -7.42
CA PRO A 279 -7.85 -5.90 -5.97
C PRO A 279 -6.45 -6.28 -5.47
N ASN A 280 -5.78 -5.42 -4.70
CA ASN A 280 -4.40 -5.63 -4.26
C ASN A 280 -4.33 -5.71 -2.72
N GLY A 281 -3.95 -4.64 -2.03
CA GLY A 281 -3.75 -4.62 -0.60
C GLY A 281 -5.06 -4.72 0.17
N ILE A 282 -5.01 -5.36 1.35
CA ILE A 282 -6.17 -5.54 2.23
C ILE A 282 -5.80 -5.28 3.69
N ALA A 283 -6.64 -4.49 4.37
CA ALA A 283 -6.48 -4.22 5.80
C ALA A 283 -7.83 -4.19 6.53
N PHE A 284 -7.78 -4.44 7.84
CA PHE A 284 -8.94 -4.36 8.72
C PHE A 284 -8.69 -3.39 9.87
N THR A 285 -9.76 -2.82 10.42
CA THR A 285 -9.72 -2.21 11.76
C THR A 285 -9.45 -3.26 12.83
N GLU A 286 -8.99 -2.84 14.01
CA GLU A 286 -8.67 -3.74 15.13
C GLU A 286 -9.83 -4.65 15.52
N ASP A 287 -11.06 -4.13 15.45
CA ASP A 287 -12.28 -4.87 15.77
C ASP A 287 -12.80 -5.73 14.60
N GLY A 288 -12.14 -5.69 13.45
CA GLY A 288 -12.48 -6.45 12.25
C GLY A 288 -13.76 -5.98 11.53
N LYS A 289 -14.39 -4.90 11.96
CA LYS A 289 -15.70 -4.48 11.42
C LYS A 289 -15.60 -3.71 10.12
N THR A 290 -14.44 -3.13 9.82
CA THR A 290 -14.20 -2.37 8.59
C THR A 290 -13.07 -3.02 7.82
N ALA A 291 -13.27 -3.20 6.51
CA ALA A 291 -12.25 -3.67 5.59
C ALA A 291 -11.91 -2.59 4.57
N TYR A 292 -10.63 -2.43 4.27
CA TYR A 292 -10.12 -1.60 3.19
C TYR A 292 -9.50 -2.52 2.14
N VAL A 293 -9.79 -2.26 0.86
CA VAL A 293 -9.21 -2.99 -0.27
C VAL A 293 -8.80 -1.97 -1.33
N SER A 294 -7.55 -2.02 -1.76
CA SER A 294 -7.09 -1.19 -2.87
C SER A 294 -7.41 -1.83 -4.22
N ASP A 295 -7.75 -1.00 -5.20
CA ASP A 295 -7.94 -1.37 -6.60
C ASP A 295 -6.90 -0.65 -7.45
N THR A 296 -6.03 -1.46 -8.03
CA THR A 296 -4.84 -1.07 -8.78
C THR A 296 -5.01 -1.30 -10.27
N GLY A 297 -6.25 -1.33 -10.78
CA GLY A 297 -6.58 -1.51 -12.20
C GLY A 297 -5.86 -0.58 -13.17
N ALA A 298 -5.35 0.57 -12.69
CA ALA A 298 -4.41 1.41 -13.43
C ALA A 298 -3.18 0.65 -13.91
N LEU A 299 -2.73 -0.42 -13.25
CA LEU A 299 -1.68 -1.29 -13.76
C LEU A 299 -2.28 -2.36 -14.69
N GLY A 300 -2.06 -2.18 -16.00
CA GLY A 300 -2.59 -3.06 -17.04
C GLY A 300 -1.50 -3.86 -17.76
N GLU A 301 -1.78 -4.24 -19.01
CA GLU A 301 -0.91 -5.10 -19.83
C GLU A 301 0.56 -4.65 -19.82
N GLY A 302 1.46 -5.61 -19.63
CA GLY A 302 2.90 -5.36 -19.54
C GLY A 302 3.31 -4.59 -18.27
N LEU A 303 2.48 -4.63 -17.23
CA LEU A 303 2.63 -3.85 -15.99
C LEU A 303 2.76 -2.34 -16.26
N ARG A 304 2.06 -1.85 -17.28
CA ARG A 304 2.05 -0.42 -17.64
C ARG A 304 0.95 0.33 -16.91
N LEU A 305 1.23 1.57 -16.51
CA LEU A 305 0.24 2.46 -15.90
C LEU A 305 -0.70 3.10 -16.94
N TYR A 306 -2.00 3.03 -16.67
CA TYR A 306 -3.10 3.61 -17.41
C TYR A 306 -3.90 4.53 -16.46
N PRO A 307 -3.62 5.85 -16.43
CA PRO A 307 -4.08 6.74 -15.37
C PRO A 307 -5.60 7.01 -15.36
N THR A 308 -6.34 6.52 -16.35
CA THR A 308 -7.81 6.61 -16.41
C THR A 308 -8.51 5.40 -15.79
N ARG A 309 -7.76 4.40 -15.32
CA ARG A 309 -8.25 3.18 -14.66
C ARG A 309 -8.03 3.31 -13.13
N PRO A 310 -8.58 2.38 -12.31
CA PRO A 310 -8.57 2.55 -10.86
C PRO A 310 -7.16 2.65 -10.23
N SER A 311 -6.92 3.76 -9.52
CA SER A 311 -5.91 3.89 -8.45
C SER A 311 -6.61 4.27 -7.15
N THR A 312 -7.59 3.45 -6.75
CA THR A 312 -8.62 3.81 -5.75
C THR A 312 -8.62 2.82 -4.59
N ILE A 313 -8.86 3.30 -3.38
CA ILE A 313 -9.12 2.47 -2.21
C ILE A 313 -10.63 2.45 -1.94
N TYR A 314 -11.16 1.26 -1.68
CA TYR A 314 -12.56 1.06 -1.27
C TYR A 314 -12.63 0.61 0.20
N VAL A 315 -13.68 1.03 0.88
CA VAL A 315 -14.00 0.63 2.26
C VAL A 315 -15.33 -0.11 2.32
N PHE A 316 -15.42 -1.08 3.22
CA PHE A 316 -16.56 -1.97 3.40
C PHE A 316 -16.88 -2.18 4.88
N ASP A 317 -18.15 -2.43 5.17
CA ASP A 317 -18.57 -3.00 6.44
C ASP A 317 -18.42 -4.52 6.38
N VAL A 318 -17.86 -5.16 7.41
CA VAL A 318 -17.69 -6.61 7.51
C VAL A 318 -18.82 -7.21 8.32
N ASP A 319 -19.59 -8.11 7.71
CA ASP A 319 -20.67 -8.79 8.41
C ASP A 319 -20.13 -9.69 9.54
N LYS A 320 -20.58 -9.49 10.78
CA LYS A 320 -20.05 -10.24 11.93
C LYS A 320 -20.25 -11.76 11.87
N LYS A 321 -21.31 -12.23 11.18
CA LYS A 321 -21.65 -13.67 11.14
C LYS A 321 -21.01 -14.35 9.93
N THR A 322 -21.12 -13.71 8.78
CA THR A 322 -20.73 -14.28 7.49
C THR A 322 -19.39 -13.74 7.00
N HIS A 323 -18.85 -12.68 7.58
CA HIS A 323 -17.68 -11.95 7.08
C HIS A 323 -17.79 -11.46 5.62
N MET A 324 -19.00 -11.39 5.06
CA MET A 324 -19.22 -10.76 3.76
C MET A 324 -18.94 -9.27 3.86
N PHE A 325 -18.27 -8.73 2.85
CA PHE A 325 -18.06 -7.30 2.75
C PHE A 325 -19.33 -6.67 2.18
N LYS A 326 -19.79 -5.61 2.84
CA LYS A 326 -21.05 -4.92 2.54
C LYS A 326 -20.76 -3.45 2.31
N ASN A 327 -21.71 -2.78 1.66
CA ASN A 327 -21.72 -1.32 1.51
C ASN A 327 -20.38 -0.79 0.95
N ARG A 328 -19.99 -1.27 -0.24
CA ARG A 328 -18.80 -0.77 -0.94
C ARG A 328 -18.88 0.75 -1.09
N ARG A 329 -17.87 1.45 -0.61
CA ARG A 329 -17.74 2.92 -0.68
C ARG A 329 -16.34 3.27 -1.16
N VAL A 330 -16.22 4.33 -1.97
CA VAL A 330 -14.90 4.94 -2.23
C VAL A 330 -14.38 5.48 -0.90
N PHE A 331 -13.14 5.18 -0.57
CA PHE A 331 -12.44 5.73 0.58
C PHE A 331 -11.51 6.86 0.15
N ALA A 332 -10.59 6.57 -0.77
CA ALA A 332 -9.61 7.54 -1.26
C ALA A 332 -9.19 7.23 -2.70
N TYR A 333 -8.75 8.26 -3.41
CA TYR A 333 -8.04 8.16 -4.69
C TYR A 333 -6.66 8.77 -4.50
N ILE A 334 -5.61 8.01 -4.78
CA ILE A 334 -4.24 8.45 -4.53
C ILE A 334 -3.73 9.32 -5.68
N ASP A 335 -2.68 10.11 -5.43
CA ASP A 335 -2.15 11.06 -6.41
C ASP A 335 -0.82 10.64 -7.06
N ALA A 336 -0.26 9.48 -6.69
CA ALA A 336 1.02 8.99 -7.20
C ALA A 336 1.03 7.46 -7.40
N GLY A 337 1.12 7.01 -8.65
CA GLY A 337 1.14 5.57 -9.00
C GLY A 337 -0.16 4.82 -8.71
N ILE A 338 -0.05 3.69 -8.01
CA ILE A 338 -1.16 2.80 -7.58
C ILE A 338 -1.16 2.60 -6.06
N PRO A 339 -2.33 2.41 -5.42
CA PRO A 339 -2.41 2.09 -3.99
C PRO A 339 -2.15 0.61 -3.79
N ASP A 340 -0.96 0.26 -3.33
CA ASP A 340 -0.48 -1.12 -3.23
C ASP A 340 -0.85 -1.70 -1.84
N GLY A 341 0.12 -2.13 -1.04
CA GLY A 341 -0.09 -2.65 0.32
C GLY A 341 -0.73 -1.66 1.31
N LEU A 342 -1.54 -2.21 2.22
CA LEU A 342 -2.35 -1.46 3.20
C LEU A 342 -2.04 -1.85 4.66
N GLN A 343 -1.98 -0.85 5.54
CA GLN A 343 -1.96 -1.06 7.01
C GLN A 343 -2.88 -0.08 7.73
N VAL A 344 -3.42 -0.49 8.88
CA VAL A 344 -4.24 0.36 9.75
C VAL A 344 -3.54 0.49 11.11
N ASP A 345 -3.56 1.69 11.68
CA ASP A 345 -3.08 1.92 13.05
C ASP A 345 -4.20 1.75 14.10
N LYS A 346 -3.84 1.77 15.39
CA LYS A 346 -4.79 1.66 16.51
C LYS A 346 -5.83 2.78 16.58
N LYS A 347 -5.64 3.89 15.87
CA LYS A 347 -6.58 5.01 15.80
C LYS A 347 -7.48 4.93 14.57
N GLY A 348 -7.31 3.93 13.70
CA GLY A 348 -8.09 3.75 12.48
C GLY A 348 -7.54 4.51 11.27
N ASN A 349 -6.34 5.10 11.36
CA ASN A 349 -5.71 5.73 10.20
C ASN A 349 -5.20 4.66 9.22
N LEU A 350 -5.41 4.88 7.93
CA LEU A 350 -4.97 3.98 6.86
C LEU A 350 -3.65 4.47 6.26
N TYR A 351 -2.68 3.56 6.17
CA TYR A 351 -1.38 3.74 5.55
C TYR A 351 -1.38 2.97 4.23
N VAL A 352 -0.98 3.63 3.15
CA VAL A 352 -1.09 3.12 1.78
C VAL A 352 0.25 3.24 1.07
N GLY A 353 0.78 2.14 0.53
CA GLY A 353 1.95 2.14 -0.33
C GLY A 353 1.61 2.80 -1.67
N CYS A 354 2.38 3.81 -2.08
CA CYS A 354 2.14 4.62 -3.26
C CYS A 354 3.45 4.91 -4.01
N GLY A 355 3.35 5.53 -5.19
CA GLY A 355 4.48 5.86 -6.04
C GLY A 355 5.50 6.83 -5.44
N ASP A 356 5.13 7.59 -4.41
CA ASP A 356 5.97 8.58 -3.74
C ASP A 356 6.42 8.21 -2.31
N GLY A 357 5.92 7.09 -1.80
CA GLY A 357 6.16 6.63 -0.44
C GLY A 357 4.90 6.10 0.19
N VAL A 358 4.61 6.50 1.43
CA VAL A 358 3.41 6.06 2.15
C VAL A 358 2.47 7.23 2.38
N GLN A 359 1.23 7.11 1.91
CA GLN A 359 0.18 8.10 2.16
C GLN A 359 -0.63 7.69 3.39
N VAL A 360 -0.92 8.63 4.27
CA VAL A 360 -1.60 8.39 5.55
C VAL A 360 -2.91 9.16 5.59
N TRP A 361 -4.01 8.43 5.76
CA TRP A 361 -5.37 8.92 5.69
C TRP A 361 -6.08 8.68 7.03
N ASN A 362 -6.93 9.60 7.47
CA ASN A 362 -7.82 9.32 8.61
C ASN A 362 -8.96 8.38 8.21
N ASP A 363 -9.75 7.93 9.19
CA ASP A 363 -10.88 7.01 8.99
C ASP A 363 -12.03 7.59 8.13
N GLN A 364 -11.99 8.87 7.79
CA GLN A 364 -12.94 9.55 6.89
C GLN A 364 -12.41 9.69 5.46
N GLY A 365 -11.22 9.19 5.15
CA GLY A 365 -10.61 9.33 3.81
C GLY A 365 -10.00 10.70 3.55
N THR A 366 -9.63 11.46 4.59
CA THR A 366 -8.86 12.72 4.46
C THR A 366 -7.37 12.42 4.50
N LEU A 367 -6.62 12.90 3.49
CA LEU A 367 -5.16 12.80 3.47
C LEU A 367 -4.56 13.67 4.57
N LEU A 368 -3.91 13.04 5.54
CA LEU A 368 -3.25 13.74 6.65
C LEU A 368 -1.82 14.14 6.28
N GLY A 369 -1.11 13.23 5.63
CA GLY A 369 0.31 13.36 5.40
C GLY A 369 0.88 12.27 4.52
N LYS A 370 2.15 12.45 4.11
CA LYS A 370 2.94 11.43 3.44
C LYS A 370 4.25 11.22 4.16
N ILE A 371 4.66 9.95 4.29
CA ILE A 371 6.04 9.55 4.56
C ILE A 371 6.71 9.46 3.18
N PHE A 372 7.23 10.59 2.72
CA PHE A 372 7.72 10.78 1.36
C PHE A 372 9.16 10.26 1.26
N VAL A 373 9.38 9.26 0.41
CA VAL A 373 10.72 8.71 0.13
C VAL A 373 11.15 8.92 -1.32
N GLY A 374 10.30 9.56 -2.15
CA GLY A 374 10.60 9.91 -3.54
C GLY A 374 10.64 8.72 -4.49
N ARG A 375 10.07 7.60 -4.08
CA ARG A 375 9.98 6.37 -4.86
C ARG A 375 8.87 5.46 -4.35
N THR A 376 8.48 4.50 -5.18
CA THR A 376 7.42 3.55 -4.86
C THR A 376 7.74 2.75 -3.61
N VAL A 377 6.86 2.86 -2.60
CA VAL A 377 6.74 1.90 -1.51
C VAL A 377 5.59 0.99 -1.86
N VAL A 378 5.89 -0.29 -1.98
CA VAL A 378 5.00 -1.34 -2.48
C VAL A 378 4.21 -1.95 -1.31
N ASN A 379 4.83 -2.10 -0.14
CA ASN A 379 4.12 -2.53 1.06
C ASN A 379 4.81 -2.02 2.35
N MET A 380 4.15 -2.15 3.49
CA MET A 380 4.69 -1.76 4.79
C MET A 380 4.14 -2.61 5.93
N VAL A 381 4.84 -2.60 7.07
CA VAL A 381 4.38 -3.24 8.30
C VAL A 381 4.74 -2.40 9.52
N PHE A 382 3.80 -2.30 10.46
CA PHE A 382 4.12 -1.82 11.80
C PHE A 382 4.93 -2.89 12.52
N ALA A 383 6.16 -2.54 12.89
CA ALA A 383 7.09 -3.47 13.51
C ALA A 383 7.24 -3.17 15.00
N GLY A 384 6.17 -3.37 15.77
CA GLY A 384 6.07 -2.94 17.17
C GLY A 384 5.80 -1.43 17.30
N ASP A 385 5.75 -0.95 18.55
CA ASP A 385 5.38 0.44 18.83
C ASP A 385 6.39 1.43 18.22
N GLY A 386 5.87 2.36 17.42
CA GLY A 386 6.62 3.48 16.86
C GLY A 386 7.59 3.17 15.73
N ARG A 387 7.51 1.99 15.11
CA ARG A 387 8.32 1.62 13.93
C ARG A 387 7.41 1.19 12.78
N LEU A 388 7.55 1.85 11.63
CA LEU A 388 6.94 1.43 10.38
C LEU A 388 8.06 1.04 9.40
N VAL A 389 8.12 -0.23 9.01
CA VAL A 389 9.07 -0.71 8.00
C VAL A 389 8.39 -0.70 6.65
N MET A 390 9.03 -0.09 5.66
CA MET A 390 8.51 0.14 4.32
C MET A 390 9.42 -0.58 3.32
N VAL A 391 8.85 -1.51 2.54
CA VAL A 391 9.57 -2.22 1.50
C VAL A 391 9.37 -1.51 0.17
N ALA A 392 10.46 -1.31 -0.55
CA ALA A 392 10.50 -0.45 -1.70
C ALA A 392 11.45 -1.05 -2.74
N ASN A 393 11.14 -2.25 -3.24
CA ASN A 393 11.94 -2.94 -4.26
C ASN A 393 13.40 -3.22 -3.82
N SER A 394 14.35 -2.46 -4.34
CA SER A 394 15.78 -2.54 -4.03
C SER A 394 16.21 -1.86 -2.73
N LYS A 395 15.26 -1.38 -1.92
CA LYS A 395 15.53 -0.70 -0.64
C LYS A 395 14.47 -1.00 0.42
N VAL A 396 14.88 -0.92 1.67
CA VAL A 396 14.00 -0.93 2.85
C VAL A 396 14.20 0.34 3.64
N TYR A 397 13.11 0.96 4.08
CA TYR A 397 13.13 2.12 4.95
C TYR A 397 12.47 1.80 6.29
N ILE A 398 12.87 2.51 7.34
CA ILE A 398 12.14 2.58 8.60
C ILE A 398 11.71 4.01 8.86
N ALA A 399 10.46 4.20 9.26
CA ALA A 399 9.98 5.42 9.87
C ALA A 399 9.80 5.20 11.39
N LYS A 400 10.43 6.05 12.21
CA LYS A 400 10.12 6.14 13.65
C LYS A 400 9.05 7.20 13.84
N ILE A 401 7.90 6.79 14.33
CA ILE A 401 6.68 7.62 14.45
C ILE A 401 6.00 7.38 15.80
N ALA A 402 5.02 8.20 16.17
CA ALA A 402 4.26 8.04 17.42
C ALA A 402 3.07 7.07 17.30
N ALA A 403 2.57 6.86 16.08
CA ALA A 403 1.48 5.93 15.81
C ALA A 403 1.85 4.49 16.20
N LYS A 404 0.82 3.72 16.58
CA LYS A 404 0.94 2.33 17.02
C LYS A 404 0.18 1.42 16.08
N GLY A 405 0.84 0.37 15.61
CA GLY A 405 0.20 -0.67 14.81
C GLY A 405 -0.74 -1.56 15.61
N LEU A 406 -1.57 -2.30 14.91
CA LEU A 406 -2.38 -3.37 15.49
C LEU A 406 -1.49 -4.53 15.98
N PRO A 407 -1.97 -5.37 16.92
CA PRO A 407 -1.29 -6.60 17.28
C PRO A 407 -1.06 -7.50 16.05
N VAL A 408 0.15 -8.06 15.93
CA VAL A 408 0.57 -8.90 14.79
C VAL A 408 0.57 -10.40 15.11
N LEU A 409 0.35 -10.78 16.37
CA LEU A 409 0.23 -12.16 16.79
C LEU A 409 -1.22 -12.61 16.71
N PHE A 410 -1.47 -13.61 15.87
CA PHE A 410 -2.78 -14.21 15.71
C PHE A 410 -2.82 -15.61 16.37
N PRO A 411 -3.92 -15.94 17.07
CA PRO A 411 -4.05 -17.17 17.86
C PRO A 411 -3.99 -18.47 17.05
#